data_AF-A0A424WGI7-F1
#
_entry.id   AF-A0A424WGI7-F1
#
_cell.length_a   1.000
_cell.length_b   1.000
_cell.length_c   1.000
_cell.angle_alpha   90.00
_cell.angle_beta   90.00
_cell.angle_gamma   90.00
#
_symmetry.space_group_name_H-M   'P 1'
#
loop_
_entity.id
_entity.type
_entity.pdbx_description
1 polymer ?
#
loop_
_entity_poly.entity_id
_entity_poly.type
_entity_poly.pdbx_seq_one_letter_code
_entity_poly.pdbx_strand_id
1 'polypeptide(L)'
;MGVLWTVWPIDTQMKAWLDEQGIAHSDACSRFPTGCEIKAVLSKLQGFNVESRANGIDGSWQAWITSALGGESAEWTLLNISEYSGDQEEQRLWFEKGSESLIKRVLGGLVKSTGPLVLIDDASGQPQVIV
;
A
#
# COMPACT_ATOMS: atom_id res chain seq x y z
N MET A 1 -6.54 -6.42 18.58
CA MET A 1 -5.35 -6.70 17.74
C MET A 1 -5.67 -6.18 16.35
N GLY A 2 -4.76 -5.41 15.74
CA GLY A 2 -4.94 -4.90 14.36
C GLY A 2 -4.27 -5.82 13.36
N VAL A 3 -4.77 -5.84 12.13
CA VAL A 3 -4.17 -6.57 11.00
C VAL A 3 -3.08 -5.71 10.37
N LEU A 4 -1.94 -6.32 10.06
CA LEU A 4 -0.87 -5.70 9.27
C LEU A 4 -0.97 -6.20 7.84
N TRP A 5 -0.81 -5.27 6.89
CA TRP A 5 -0.88 -5.58 5.48
C TRP A 5 0.43 -5.22 4.79
N THR A 6 1.11 -6.21 4.21
CA THR A 6 2.33 -5.98 3.42
C THR A 6 2.00 -5.89 1.93
N VAL A 7 2.77 -5.08 1.21
CA VAL A 7 2.59 -4.84 -0.21
C VAL A 7 3.84 -5.27 -0.96
N TRP A 8 3.66 -6.00 -2.05
CA TRP A 8 4.76 -6.51 -2.87
C TRP A 8 4.48 -6.32 -4.36
N PRO A 9 5.50 -5.99 -5.17
CA PRO A 9 5.39 -6.09 -6.62
C PRO A 9 5.33 -7.56 -7.07
N ILE A 10 4.79 -7.78 -8.26
CA ILE A 10 4.81 -9.08 -8.93
C ILE A 10 6.14 -9.25 -9.68
N ASP A 11 7.17 -9.67 -8.96
CA ASP A 11 8.46 -10.10 -9.53
C ASP A 11 8.48 -11.62 -9.80
N THR A 12 9.60 -12.14 -10.31
CA THR A 12 9.75 -13.57 -10.63
C THR A 12 9.50 -14.49 -9.43
N GLN A 13 9.91 -14.07 -8.23
CA GLN A 13 9.74 -14.87 -7.02
C GLN A 13 8.27 -14.85 -6.57
N MET A 14 7.64 -13.68 -6.59
CA MET A 14 6.23 -13.51 -6.26
C MET A 14 5.34 -14.27 -7.24
N LYS A 15 5.64 -14.27 -8.54
CA LYS A 15 4.91 -15.08 -9.55
C LYS A 15 4.96 -16.56 -9.20
N ALA A 16 6.15 -17.11 -8.98
CA ALA A 16 6.32 -18.53 -8.64
C ALA A 16 5.54 -18.89 -7.35
N TRP A 17 5.58 -18.03 -6.34
CA TRP A 17 4.81 -18.24 -5.12
C TRP A 17 3.28 -18.18 -5.34
N LEU A 18 2.78 -17.23 -6.15
CA LEU A 18 1.36 -17.16 -6.50
C LEU A 18 0.90 -18.37 -7.31
N ASP A 19 1.73 -18.87 -8.23
CA ASP A 19 1.49 -20.11 -8.98
C ASP A 19 1.37 -21.33 -8.04
N GLU A 20 2.26 -21.45 -7.05
CA GLU A 20 2.19 -22.50 -6.03
C GLU A 20 0.89 -22.45 -5.21
N GLN A 21 0.36 -21.25 -4.96
CA GLN A 21 -0.92 -21.06 -4.29
C GLN A 21 -2.13 -21.21 -5.23
N GLY A 22 -1.92 -21.39 -6.54
CA GLY A 22 -2.99 -21.45 -7.55
C GLY A 22 -3.72 -20.12 -7.73
N ILE A 23 -3.05 -19.00 -7.46
CA ILE A 23 -3.63 -17.66 -7.50
C ILE A 23 -3.29 -17.00 -8.83
N ALA A 24 -4.32 -16.67 -9.59
CA ALA A 24 -4.16 -16.01 -10.88
C ALA A 24 -3.50 -14.64 -10.72
N HIS A 25 -2.47 -14.38 -11.53
CA HIS A 25 -1.75 -13.12 -11.55
C HIS A 25 -1.52 -12.63 -12.98
N SER A 26 -1.20 -11.34 -13.12
CA SER A 26 -0.83 -10.77 -14.41
C SER A 26 0.64 -11.07 -14.73
N ASP A 27 0.96 -11.09 -16.02
CA ASP A 27 2.34 -11.14 -16.49
C ASP A 27 3.01 -9.77 -16.60
N ALA A 28 2.26 -8.69 -16.39
CA ALA A 28 2.77 -7.34 -16.44
C ALA A 28 3.91 -7.12 -15.43
N CYS A 29 4.92 -6.34 -15.85
CA CYS A 29 5.98 -5.91 -14.95
C CYS A 29 5.40 -5.06 -13.82
N SER A 30 5.93 -5.26 -12.63
CA SER A 30 5.57 -4.50 -11.44
C SER A 30 6.81 -4.09 -10.67
N ARG A 31 6.70 -2.98 -9.93
CA ARG A 31 7.75 -2.45 -9.04
C ARG A 31 7.13 -1.82 -7.81
N PHE A 32 7.95 -1.51 -6.80
CA PHE A 32 7.49 -0.69 -5.70
C PHE A 32 7.18 0.75 -6.20
N PRO A 33 6.19 1.43 -5.60
CA PRO A 33 5.93 2.82 -5.93
C PRO A 33 7.06 3.72 -5.42
N THR A 34 7.29 4.83 -6.10
CA THR A 34 8.17 5.88 -5.58
C THR A 34 7.48 6.74 -4.55
N GLY A 35 8.25 7.48 -3.74
CA GLY A 35 7.69 8.41 -2.76
C GLY A 35 6.75 9.47 -3.40
N CYS A 36 7.07 9.96 -4.60
CA CYS A 36 6.21 10.92 -5.30
C CYS A 36 4.91 10.29 -5.80
N GLU A 37 4.93 9.03 -6.25
CA GLU A 37 3.72 8.30 -6.66
C GLU A 37 2.78 8.08 -5.47
N ILE A 38 3.33 7.69 -4.31
CA ILE A 38 2.56 7.56 -3.06
C ILE A 38 1.88 8.88 -2.72
N LYS A 39 2.65 9.97 -2.63
CA LYS A 39 2.10 11.30 -2.32
C LYS A 39 1.07 11.75 -3.36
N ALA A 40 1.29 11.47 -4.65
CA ALA A 40 0.38 11.82 -5.73
C ALA A 40 -0.94 11.04 -5.64
N VAL A 41 -0.92 9.77 -5.25
CA VAL A 41 -2.14 8.98 -5.02
C VAL A 41 -2.89 9.50 -3.80
N LEU A 42 -2.18 9.72 -2.69
CA LEU A 42 -2.79 10.18 -1.44
C LEU A 42 -3.46 11.56 -1.58
N SER A 43 -2.83 12.49 -2.29
CA SER A 43 -3.42 13.82 -2.56
C SER A 43 -4.67 13.78 -3.46
N LYS A 44 -4.91 12.69 -4.19
CA LYS A 44 -6.08 12.49 -5.05
C LYS A 44 -7.21 11.73 -4.35
N LEU A 45 -7.04 11.30 -3.10
CA LEU A 45 -8.08 10.61 -2.34
C LEU A 45 -9.19 11.56 -1.93
N GLN A 46 -10.24 11.63 -2.75
CA GLN A 46 -11.44 12.39 -2.44
C GLN A 46 -12.20 11.77 -1.26
N GLY A 47 -12.63 12.62 -0.33
CA GLY A 47 -13.38 12.21 0.86
C GLY A 47 -12.52 11.72 2.02
N PHE A 48 -11.19 11.86 1.93
CA PHE A 48 -10.26 11.49 2.99
C PHE A 48 -9.34 12.66 3.34
N ASN A 49 -9.02 12.77 4.62
CA ASN A 49 -7.95 13.61 5.14
C ASN A 49 -6.68 12.78 5.23
N VAL A 50 -5.56 13.34 4.79
CA VAL A 50 -4.25 12.67 4.84
C VAL A 50 -3.29 13.54 5.63
N GLU A 51 -2.77 13.00 6.72
CA GLU A 51 -1.70 13.61 7.51
C GLU A 51 -0.43 12.79 7.38
N SER A 52 0.61 13.36 6.78
CA SER A 52 1.91 12.69 6.65
C SER A 52 2.93 13.21 7.66
N ARG A 53 3.71 12.31 8.25
CA ARG A 53 4.86 12.63 9.12
C ARG A 53 6.12 11.96 8.59
N ALA A 54 7.20 12.73 8.51
CA ALA A 54 8.53 12.24 8.14
C ALA A 54 9.44 12.40 9.36
N ASN A 55 10.06 11.32 9.84
CA ASN A 55 10.89 11.34 11.04
C ASN A 55 12.37 11.72 10.78
N GLY A 56 12.63 12.58 9.79
CA GLY A 56 13.98 12.99 9.39
C GLY A 56 14.59 12.12 8.29
N ILE A 57 15.89 12.32 8.01
CA ILE A 57 16.67 11.53 7.04
C ILE A 57 16.80 10.10 7.58
N ASP A 58 16.52 9.10 6.73
CA ASP A 58 16.46 7.67 7.09
C ASP A 58 15.40 7.31 8.16
N GLY A 59 14.52 8.25 8.49
CA GLY A 59 13.41 8.05 9.40
C GLY A 59 12.23 7.38 8.73
N SER A 60 11.38 6.74 9.54
CA SER A 60 10.11 6.24 9.04
C SER A 60 9.24 7.39 8.52
N TRP A 61 8.59 7.13 7.39
CA TRP A 61 7.57 7.99 6.83
C TRP A 61 6.22 7.34 7.00
N GLN A 62 5.26 8.09 7.53
CA GLN A 62 3.92 7.59 7.81
C GLN A 62 2.89 8.52 7.22
N ALA A 63 1.79 7.96 6.72
CA ALA A 63 0.61 8.71 6.33
C ALA A 63 -0.63 8.14 7.03
N TRP A 64 -1.25 8.98 7.85
CA TRP A 64 -2.52 8.71 8.50
C TRP A 64 -3.64 9.14 7.55
N ILE A 65 -4.46 8.18 7.11
CA ILE A 65 -5.55 8.42 6.16
C ILE A 65 -6.86 8.18 6.89
N THR A 66 -7.73 9.19 6.96
CA THR A 66 -9.01 9.12 7.67
C THR A 66 -10.15 9.65 6.82
N SER A 67 -11.34 9.06 6.92
CA SER A 67 -12.53 9.57 6.25
C SER A 67 -12.84 10.99 6.73
N ALA A 68 -13.09 11.89 5.78
CA ALA A 68 -13.44 13.29 6.06
C ALA A 68 -14.83 13.42 6.70
N LEU A 69 -15.68 12.40 6.59
CA LEU A 69 -17.02 12.39 7.20
C LEU A 69 -16.96 12.19 8.73
N GLY A 70 -15.85 11.65 9.26
CA GLY A 70 -15.69 11.37 10.69
C GLY A 70 -16.65 10.32 11.25
N GLY A 71 -16.59 10.12 12.57
CA GLY A 71 -17.43 9.17 13.32
C GLY A 71 -16.70 7.88 13.72
N GLU A 72 -17.32 7.10 14.63
CA GLU A 72 -16.72 5.86 15.16
C GLU A 72 -16.54 4.76 14.11
N SER A 73 -17.34 4.78 13.05
CA SER A 73 -17.27 3.85 11.92
C SER A 73 -16.52 4.42 10.71
N ALA A 74 -15.81 5.54 10.89
CA ALA A 74 -15.06 6.16 9.81
C ALA A 74 -13.93 5.24 9.34
N GLU A 75 -13.86 5.01 8.02
CA GLU A 75 -12.72 4.32 7.43
C GLU A 75 -11.42 5.09 7.70
N TRP A 76 -10.40 4.37 8.13
CA TRP A 76 -9.07 4.92 8.29
C TRP A 76 -8.03 3.83 8.02
N THR A 77 -6.78 4.20 7.77
CA THR A 77 -5.62 3.30 7.75
C THR A 77 -4.34 4.09 7.97
N LEU A 78 -3.28 3.43 8.42
CA LEU A 78 -1.95 4.00 8.55
C LEU A 78 -1.02 3.37 7.53
N LEU A 79 -0.55 4.15 6.56
CA LEU A 79 0.49 3.73 5.63
C LEU A 79 1.85 4.02 6.25
N ASN A 80 2.76 3.04 6.19
CA ASN A 80 4.10 3.13 6.73
C ASN A 80 5.15 2.81 5.66
N ILE A 81 6.26 3.53 5.71
CA ILE A 81 7.51 3.28 4.98
C ILE A 81 8.61 3.34 6.04
N SER A 82 9.33 2.23 6.24
CA SER A 82 10.29 2.12 7.35
C SER A 82 11.54 3.00 7.13
N GLU A 83 12.02 3.05 5.90
CA GLU A 83 13.24 3.77 5.50
C GLU A 83 12.92 4.61 4.27
N TYR A 84 12.46 5.84 4.47
CA TYR A 84 12.08 6.69 3.35
C TYR A 84 13.31 7.20 2.61
N SER A 85 13.60 6.62 1.46
CA SER A 85 14.81 6.91 0.67
C SER A 85 14.68 8.11 -0.28
N GLY A 86 13.46 8.63 -0.50
CA GLY A 86 13.23 9.85 -1.27
C GLY A 86 12.06 9.78 -2.25
N ASP A 87 11.70 10.94 -2.80
CA ASP A 87 10.53 11.07 -3.68
C ASP A 87 10.70 10.37 -5.03
N GLN A 88 11.93 10.16 -5.49
CA GLN A 88 12.22 9.49 -6.76
C GLN A 88 12.65 8.02 -6.58
N GLU A 89 12.82 7.58 -5.34
CA GLU A 89 13.27 6.23 -5.01
C GLU A 89 12.06 5.33 -4.71
N GLU A 90 12.18 4.06 -5.06
CA GLU A 90 11.20 3.04 -4.75
C GLU A 90 11.06 2.83 -3.23
N GLN A 91 9.82 2.70 -2.75
CA GLN A 91 9.49 2.61 -1.34
C GLN A 91 8.75 1.31 -1.03
N ARG A 92 9.29 0.53 -0.09
CA ARG A 92 8.57 -0.58 0.51
C ARG A 92 7.56 -0.03 1.50
N LEU A 93 6.29 -0.32 1.26
CA LEU A 93 5.21 0.18 2.10
C LEU A 93 4.40 -0.98 2.68
N TRP A 94 3.80 -0.70 3.83
CA TRP A 94 2.88 -1.60 4.51
C TRP A 94 1.83 -0.77 5.24
N PHE A 95 0.67 -1.36 5.49
CA PHE A 95 -0.41 -0.72 6.22
C PHE A 95 -0.56 -1.33 7.60
N GLU A 96 -0.71 -0.48 8.60
CA GLU A 96 -1.07 -0.91 9.96
C GLU A 96 -2.51 -0.54 10.23
N LYS A 97 -3.30 -1.54 10.65
CA LYS A 97 -4.71 -1.35 11.02
C LYS A 97 -5.53 -0.73 9.88
N GLY A 98 -6.83 -0.63 10.13
CA GLY A 98 -7.72 0.13 9.26
C GLY A 98 -8.52 -0.70 8.25
N SER A 99 -9.19 0.01 7.36
CA SER A 99 -10.16 -0.52 6.42
C SER A 99 -9.47 -1.11 5.18
N GLU A 100 -9.69 -2.40 4.92
CA GLU A 100 -9.18 -3.09 3.73
C GLU A 100 -9.65 -2.41 2.43
N SER A 101 -10.89 -1.92 2.37
CA SER A 101 -11.41 -1.19 1.20
C SER A 101 -10.64 0.11 0.94
N LEU A 102 -10.23 0.82 1.99
CA LEU A 102 -9.39 2.02 1.85
C LEU A 102 -7.99 1.65 1.37
N ILE A 103 -7.38 0.60 1.93
CA ILE A 103 -6.07 0.10 1.50
C ILE A 103 -6.11 -0.26 0.01
N LYS A 104 -7.09 -1.05 -0.42
CA LYS A 104 -7.30 -1.42 -1.83
C LYS A 104 -7.53 -0.21 -2.72
N ARG A 105 -8.20 0.84 -2.24
CA ARG A 105 -8.39 2.09 -2.99
C ARG A 105 -7.08 2.84 -3.19
N VAL A 106 -6.19 2.88 -2.19
CA VAL A 106 -4.84 3.44 -2.33
C VAL A 106 -4.04 2.63 -3.35
N LEU A 107 -4.02 1.31 -3.22
CA LEU A 107 -3.30 0.42 -4.14
C LEU A 107 -3.83 0.51 -5.57
N GLY A 108 -5.14 0.58 -5.77
CA GLY A 108 -5.77 0.81 -7.08
C GLY A 108 -5.37 2.14 -7.74
N GLY A 109 -4.93 3.12 -6.95
CA GLY A 109 -4.29 4.34 -7.46
C GLY A 109 -2.86 4.10 -7.93
N LEU A 110 -2.09 3.33 -7.15
CA LEU A 110 -0.66 3.06 -7.39
C LEU A 110 -0.43 2.11 -8.58
N VAL A 111 -1.25 1.06 -8.73
CA VAL A 111 -1.09 0.07 -9.80
C VAL A 111 -1.12 0.68 -11.21
N LYS A 112 -1.71 1.87 -11.37
CA LYS A 112 -1.74 2.62 -12.63
C LYS A 112 -0.37 3.07 -13.10
N SER A 113 0.61 3.24 -12.21
CA SER A 113 1.97 3.67 -12.54
C SER A 113 3.04 2.65 -12.14
N THR A 114 2.72 1.74 -11.23
CA THR A 114 3.64 0.69 -10.76
C THR A 114 3.42 -0.67 -11.41
N GLY A 115 2.29 -0.90 -12.07
CA GLY A 115 1.83 -2.25 -12.42
C GLY A 115 1.17 -2.97 -11.23
N PRO A 116 0.70 -4.21 -11.43
CA PRO A 116 -0.06 -4.96 -10.43
C PRO A 116 0.70 -5.15 -9.12
N LEU A 117 0.01 -5.06 -7.99
CA LEU A 117 0.60 -5.22 -6.66
C LEU A 117 -0.08 -6.36 -5.91
N VAL A 118 0.63 -6.99 -4.99
CA VAL A 118 0.12 -8.04 -4.11
C VAL A 118 -0.02 -7.48 -2.71
N LEU A 119 -1.20 -7.67 -2.13
CA LEU A 119 -1.53 -7.30 -0.77
C LEU A 119 -1.65 -8.58 0.07
N ILE A 120 -0.91 -8.68 1.17
CA ILE A 120 -0.91 -9.87 2.05
C ILE A 120 -1.18 -9.43 3.48
N ASP A 121 -2.20 -9.99 4.11
CA ASP A 121 -2.48 -9.76 5.54
C ASP A 121 -1.72 -10.74 6.44
N ASP A 122 -1.30 -10.27 7.61
CA ASP A 122 -0.56 -11.07 8.59
C ASP A 122 -1.42 -12.09 9.35
N ALA A 123 -2.75 -11.95 9.30
CA ALA A 123 -3.67 -12.82 10.04
C ALA A 123 -3.98 -14.12 9.30
N SER A 124 -4.25 -14.04 8.00
CA SER A 124 -4.60 -15.16 7.13
C SER A 124 -3.44 -15.59 6.23
N GLY A 125 -2.53 -14.67 5.91
CA GLY A 125 -1.45 -14.89 4.95
C GLY A 125 -1.93 -15.02 3.50
N GLN A 126 -3.21 -14.76 3.22
CA GLN A 126 -3.79 -14.93 1.89
C GLN A 126 -3.43 -13.75 1.00
N PRO A 127 -2.72 -13.97 -0.12
CA PRO A 127 -2.34 -12.89 -1.00
C PRO A 127 -3.51 -12.48 -1.89
N GLN A 128 -3.61 -11.18 -2.14
CA GLN A 128 -4.62 -10.57 -2.98
C GLN A 128 -3.93 -9.76 -4.07
N VAL A 129 -4.17 -10.12 -5.33
CA VAL A 129 -3.62 -9.41 -6.49
C VAL A 129 -4.50 -8.20 -6.80
N ILE A 130 -3.90 -7.01 -6.81
CA ILE A 130 -4.51 -5.73 -7.15
C ILE A 130 -4.06 -5.35 -8.57
N VAL A 131 -5.04 -5.13 -9.46
CA VAL A 131 -4.83 -4.80 -10.89
C VAL A 131 -5.53 -3.52 -11.29
#